data_AF-A0A0N0MQQ8-F1
#
_entry.id   AF-A0A0N0MQQ8-F1
#
_cell.length_a   1.000
_cell.length_b   1.000
_cell.length_c   1.000
_cell.angle_alpha   90.00
_cell.angle_beta   90.00
_cell.angle_gamma   90.00
#
_symmetry.space_group_name_H-M   'P 1'
#
loop_
_entity.id
_entity.type
_entity.pdbx_description
1 polymer ?
#
loop_
_entity_poly.entity_id
_entity_poly.type
_entity_poly.pdbx_seq_one_letter_code
_entity_poly.pdbx_strand_id
1 'polypeptide(L)'
;MIARLSRHANAGDALQDAYGSDTDDIGERRIPGEELVDYWYSIDGLLPRADRGPDTARDWCHMLDLPVRQHQLEHGVLENPSPLWHCSLRLHPEDRPLTAGERWEVNRRMLRAAGISPPGDDHASRWLALAPRPGRLEILASLVREDGKPARLHHQHFRAVMRECRRLEEDLGLRRMPRPPGTAQPAKRLTPWVHTVPVHPQR
;
A
#
# COMPACT_ATOMS: atom_id res chain seq x y z
N MET A 1 9.29 -4.97 -12.37
CA MET A 1 8.64 -4.68 -11.07
C MET A 1 7.35 -5.49 -10.87
N ILE A 2 7.13 -6.03 -9.66
CA ILE A 2 5.85 -6.64 -9.22
C ILE A 2 5.37 -5.90 -7.97
N ALA A 3 4.08 -5.54 -7.93
CA ALA A 3 3.40 -5.06 -6.73
C ALA A 3 2.57 -6.16 -6.07
N ARG A 4 2.64 -6.26 -4.74
CA ARG A 4 1.70 -7.03 -3.91
C ARG A 4 0.92 -6.04 -3.05
N LEU A 5 -0.40 -6.08 -3.16
CA LEU A 5 -1.29 -5.28 -2.31
C LEU A 5 -1.85 -6.16 -1.19
N SER A 6 -1.84 -5.64 0.03
CA SER A 6 -2.41 -6.29 1.22
C SER A 6 -3.04 -5.25 2.13
N ARG A 7 -3.79 -5.73 3.15
CA ARG A 7 -4.35 -4.88 4.19
C ARG A 7 -4.06 -5.47 5.56
N HIS A 8 -3.92 -4.60 6.55
CA HIS A 8 -3.53 -4.94 7.92
C HIS A 8 -4.46 -4.27 8.92
N ALA A 9 -4.56 -4.85 10.12
CA ALA A 9 -5.41 -4.33 11.19
C ALA A 9 -4.87 -3.02 11.78
N ASN A 10 -3.55 -2.88 11.83
CA ASN A 10 -2.84 -1.70 12.34
C ASN A 10 -1.51 -1.51 11.59
N ALA A 11 -0.86 -0.37 11.84
CA ALA A 11 0.40 -0.04 11.17
C ALA A 11 1.58 -0.92 11.62
N GLY A 12 1.55 -1.44 12.85
CA GLY A 12 2.57 -2.36 13.37
C GLY A 12 2.64 -3.66 12.57
N ASP A 13 1.51 -4.31 12.33
CA ASP A 13 1.42 -5.52 11.51
C ASP A 13 1.91 -5.26 10.07
N ALA A 14 1.55 -4.11 9.52
CA ALA A 14 1.95 -3.71 8.18
C ALA A 14 3.47 -3.44 8.08
N LEU A 15 4.04 -2.82 9.10
CA LEU A 15 5.47 -2.54 9.18
C LEU A 15 6.29 -3.82 9.41
N GLN A 16 5.77 -4.76 10.22
CA GLN A 16 6.39 -6.08 10.37
C GLN A 16 6.40 -6.84 9.04
N ASP A 17 5.30 -6.83 8.28
CA ASP A 17 5.24 -7.44 6.95
C ASP A 17 6.22 -6.78 5.95
N ALA A 18 6.46 -5.47 6.07
CA ALA A 18 7.42 -4.73 5.25
C ALA A 18 8.89 -5.14 5.52
N TYR A 19 9.25 -5.35 6.79
CA TYR A 19 10.61 -5.76 7.19
C TYR A 19 10.85 -7.28 7.16
N GLY A 20 9.80 -8.08 7.33
CA GLY A 20 9.85 -9.54 7.42
C GLY A 20 9.59 -10.08 8.83
N SER A 21 9.28 -11.38 8.95
CA SER A 21 8.94 -12.04 10.21
C SER A 21 10.09 -12.18 11.20
N ASP A 22 11.33 -12.01 10.76
CA ASP A 22 12.53 -12.35 11.54
C ASP A 22 13.08 -11.18 12.36
N THR A 23 12.39 -10.03 12.36
CA THR A 23 12.74 -8.89 13.21
C THR A 23 11.96 -8.94 14.51
N ASP A 24 12.65 -9.23 15.62
CA ASP A 24 12.14 -9.04 16.98
C ASP A 24 11.75 -7.57 17.22
N ASP A 25 10.75 -7.36 18.10
CA ASP A 25 10.06 -6.09 18.43
C ASP A 25 10.53 -4.86 17.63
N ILE A 26 9.95 -4.69 16.44
CA ILE A 26 10.26 -3.56 15.57
C ILE A 26 9.96 -2.20 16.22
N GLY A 27 9.20 -2.14 17.32
CA GLY A 27 8.65 -0.89 17.85
C GLY A 27 9.71 0.13 18.27
N GLU A 28 10.81 -0.31 18.87
CA GLU A 28 11.90 0.58 19.32
C GLU A 28 12.93 0.88 18.22
N ARG A 29 12.87 0.16 17.10
CA ARG A 29 13.79 0.37 15.97
C ARG A 29 13.59 1.78 15.42
N ARG A 30 14.69 2.54 15.32
CA ARG A 30 14.73 3.74 14.48
C ARG A 30 14.77 3.32 13.02
N ILE A 31 13.94 3.93 12.18
CA ILE A 31 13.99 3.73 10.74
C ILE A 31 15.14 4.60 10.21
N PRO A 32 16.22 4.02 9.68
CA PRO A 32 17.35 4.78 9.16
C PRO A 32 16.90 5.73 8.03
N GLY A 33 17.51 6.91 7.96
CA GLY A 33 17.13 7.94 6.98
C GLY A 33 17.31 7.50 5.53
N GLU A 34 18.21 6.55 5.26
CA GLU A 34 18.42 5.92 3.96
C GLU A 34 17.31 4.95 3.55
N GLU A 35 16.61 4.36 4.53
CA GLU A 35 15.45 3.51 4.29
C GLU A 35 14.17 4.35 4.13
N LEU A 36 14.09 5.50 4.79
CA LEU A 36 12.97 6.43 4.62
C LEU A 36 13.04 7.10 3.24
N VAL A 37 12.05 6.82 2.39
CA VAL A 37 11.96 7.44 1.07
C VAL A 37 11.18 8.74 1.13
N ASP A 38 9.96 8.67 1.69
CA ASP A 38 9.05 9.81 1.77
C ASP A 38 7.90 9.53 2.76
N TYR A 39 7.17 10.55 3.19
CA TYR A 39 5.93 10.39 3.97
C TYR A 39 4.98 11.58 3.83
N TRP A 40 3.77 11.45 4.37
CA TRP A 40 2.64 12.36 4.12
C TRP A 40 2.90 13.85 4.42
N TYR A 41 3.80 14.17 5.36
CA TYR A 41 4.09 15.56 5.78
C TYR A 41 5.27 16.19 5.02
N SER A 42 5.87 15.48 4.06
CA SER A 42 6.95 16.05 3.27
C SER A 42 6.43 17.05 2.22
N ILE A 43 7.28 18.01 1.88
CA ILE A 43 7.01 19.00 0.83
C ILE A 43 7.89 18.64 -0.36
N ASP A 44 7.30 18.16 -1.46
CA ASP A 44 8.02 17.78 -2.69
C ASP A 44 9.23 16.85 -2.48
N GLY A 45 9.11 15.89 -1.56
CA GLY A 45 10.20 14.95 -1.24
C GLY A 45 11.28 15.53 -0.34
N LEU A 46 11.15 16.79 0.07
CA LEU A 46 11.94 17.36 1.15
C LEU A 46 11.35 16.86 2.46
N LEU A 47 12.01 15.84 3.01
CA LEU A 47 11.75 15.38 4.36
C LEU A 47 11.97 16.56 5.32
N PRO A 48 11.09 16.77 6.30
CA PRO A 48 11.36 17.67 7.41
C PRO A 48 12.71 17.32 8.04
N ARG A 49 13.35 18.31 8.67
CA ARG A 49 14.54 18.03 9.48
C ARG A 49 14.26 16.84 10.40
N ALA A 50 15.27 15.98 10.60
CA ALA A 50 15.12 14.73 11.33
C ALA A 50 14.54 14.92 12.76
N ASP A 51 14.69 16.12 13.35
CA ASP A 51 14.15 16.50 14.65
C ASP A 51 12.64 16.85 14.65
N ARG A 52 11.99 16.90 13.49
CA ARG A 52 10.56 17.29 13.33
C ARG A 52 9.66 16.17 12.82
N GLY A 53 10.17 14.94 12.67
CA GLY A 53 9.41 13.77 12.23
C GLY A 53 9.33 12.67 13.30
N PRO A 54 8.55 11.60 13.05
CA PRO A 54 8.61 10.40 13.87
C PRO A 54 10.04 9.82 13.91
N ASP A 55 10.51 9.38 15.09
CA ASP A 55 11.89 8.92 15.30
C ASP A 55 11.98 7.39 15.31
N THR A 56 11.01 6.73 15.94
CA THR A 56 10.94 5.27 16.06
C THR A 56 9.85 4.67 15.18
N ALA A 57 9.96 3.38 14.86
CA ALA A 57 8.92 2.61 14.20
C ALA A 57 7.56 2.74 14.93
N ARG A 58 7.57 2.76 16.27
CA ARG A 58 6.37 3.02 17.07
C ARG A 58 5.77 4.39 16.78
N ASP A 59 6.58 5.43 16.63
CA ASP A 59 6.09 6.78 16.28
C ASP A 59 5.48 6.80 14.86
N TRP A 60 6.13 6.12 13.91
CA TRP A 60 5.59 5.95 12.55
C TRP A 60 4.26 5.21 12.54
N CYS A 61 4.15 4.11 13.29
CA CYS A 61 2.90 3.38 13.45
C CYS A 61 1.83 4.26 14.10
N HIS A 62 2.18 4.98 15.17
CA HIS A 62 1.27 5.90 15.84
C HIS A 62 0.72 6.95 14.87
N MET A 63 1.58 7.53 14.03
CA MET A 63 1.22 8.51 13.02
C MET A 63 0.21 7.95 12.02
N LEU A 64 0.42 6.73 11.51
CA LEU A 64 -0.46 6.07 10.56
C LEU A 64 -1.80 5.63 11.19
N ASP A 65 -1.79 5.16 12.44
CA ASP A 65 -2.99 4.68 13.15
C ASP A 65 -3.83 5.82 13.74
N LEU A 66 -3.31 7.05 13.81
CA LEU A 66 -4.01 8.16 14.47
C LEU A 66 -5.38 8.48 13.84
N PRO A 67 -5.52 8.62 12.50
CA PRO A 67 -6.82 8.92 11.89
C PRO A 67 -7.85 7.81 12.15
N VAL A 68 -7.40 6.54 12.18
CA VAL A 68 -8.24 5.39 12.49
C VAL A 68 -8.78 5.46 13.91
N ARG A 69 -7.91 5.75 14.88
CA ARG A 69 -8.31 5.89 16.30
C ARG A 69 -9.27 7.06 16.50
N GLN A 70 -9.03 8.19 15.85
CA GLN A 70 -9.93 9.35 15.90
C GLN A 70 -11.32 9.00 15.35
N HIS A 71 -11.37 8.39 14.16
CA HIS A 71 -12.64 7.90 13.59
C HIS A 71 -13.39 6.98 14.54
N GLN A 72 -12.68 6.04 15.19
CA GLN A 72 -13.32 5.10 16.11
C GLN A 72 -13.93 5.76 17.35
N LEU A 73 -13.30 6.82 17.84
CA LEU A 73 -13.83 7.60 18.97
C LEU A 73 -15.08 8.40 18.56
N GLU A 74 -15.13 8.91 17.33
CA GLU A 74 -16.20 9.80 16.85
C GLU A 74 -17.38 9.06 16.22
N HIS A 75 -17.12 7.94 15.56
CA HIS A 75 -18.07 7.24 14.70
C HIS A 75 -18.22 5.75 15.01
N GLY A 76 -17.39 5.21 15.91
CA GLY A 76 -17.39 3.79 16.25
C GLY A 76 -16.54 2.94 15.30
N VAL A 77 -16.70 1.62 15.40
CA VAL A 77 -15.86 0.67 14.66
C VAL A 77 -16.04 0.78 13.14
N LEU A 78 -14.93 0.68 12.41
CA LEU A 78 -14.95 0.63 10.94
C LEU A 78 -15.62 -0.65 10.46
N GLU A 79 -16.35 -0.55 9.34
CA GLU A 79 -16.94 -1.73 8.67
C GLU A 79 -15.87 -2.74 8.24
N ASN A 80 -14.69 -2.26 7.82
CA ASN A 80 -13.55 -3.10 7.48
C ASN A 80 -12.50 -3.02 8.60
N PRO A 81 -12.19 -4.14 9.29
CA PRO A 81 -11.26 -4.16 10.40
C PRO A 81 -9.79 -4.05 9.99
N SER A 82 -9.49 -3.96 8.68
CA SER A 82 -8.13 -3.80 8.16
C SER A 82 -7.96 -2.43 7.49
N PRO A 83 -7.86 -1.33 8.27
CA PRO A 83 -7.77 0.02 7.74
C PRO A 83 -6.40 0.40 7.20
N LEU A 84 -5.38 -0.45 7.31
CA LEU A 84 -4.06 -0.14 6.76
C LEU A 84 -3.90 -0.80 5.40
N TRP A 85 -3.55 -0.01 4.40
CA TRP A 85 -3.15 -0.47 3.08
C TRP A 85 -1.64 -0.63 3.01
N HIS A 86 -1.19 -1.73 2.44
CA HIS A 86 0.22 -2.02 2.22
C HIS A 86 0.46 -2.40 0.76
N CYS A 87 1.38 -1.70 0.10
CA CYS A 87 1.91 -2.06 -1.22
C CYS A 87 3.40 -2.38 -1.14
N SER A 88 3.72 -3.64 -1.40
CA SER A 88 5.09 -4.12 -1.50
C SER A 88 5.51 -4.23 -2.95
N LEU A 89 6.57 -3.51 -3.32
CA LEU A 89 7.13 -3.44 -4.67
C LEU A 89 8.47 -4.17 -4.70
N ARG A 90 8.62 -5.06 -5.67
CA ARG A 90 9.88 -5.78 -5.91
C ARG A 90 10.37 -5.58 -7.33
N LEU A 91 11.61 -5.15 -7.49
CA LEU A 91 12.31 -5.05 -8.77
C LEU A 91 12.76 -6.43 -9.27
N HIS A 92 13.16 -6.52 -10.54
CA HIS A 92 13.84 -7.73 -11.01
C HIS A 92 15.21 -7.82 -10.31
N PRO A 93 15.69 -9.02 -9.91
CA PRO A 93 16.98 -9.16 -9.22
C PRO A 93 18.19 -8.63 -10.01
N GLU A 94 18.09 -8.66 -11.34
CA GLU A 94 19.12 -8.13 -12.26
C GLU A 94 18.89 -6.66 -12.66
N ASP A 95 17.87 -5.99 -12.13
CA ASP A 95 17.73 -4.54 -12.34
C ASP A 95 18.81 -3.82 -11.51
N ARG A 96 19.28 -2.68 -12.03
CA ARG A 96 20.13 -1.78 -11.24
C ARG A 96 19.37 -1.25 -10.02
N PRO A 97 20.09 -0.86 -8.93
CA PRO A 97 19.49 -0.10 -7.85
C PRO A 97 18.86 1.21 -8.36
N LEU A 98 17.71 1.56 -7.78
CA LEU A 98 17.08 2.86 -8.01
C LEU A 98 17.79 3.95 -7.20
N THR A 99 18.00 5.10 -7.82
CA THR A 99 18.46 6.32 -7.15
C THR A 99 17.42 6.84 -6.15
N ALA A 100 17.81 7.73 -5.23
CA ALA A 100 16.86 8.31 -4.27
C ALA A 100 15.68 9.01 -4.97
N GLY A 101 15.94 9.76 -6.05
CA GLY A 101 14.91 10.41 -6.85
C GLY A 101 13.96 9.43 -7.53
N GLU A 102 14.47 8.34 -8.09
CA GLU A 102 13.63 7.30 -8.71
C GLU A 102 12.79 6.55 -7.67
N ARG A 103 13.33 6.28 -6.48
CA ARG A 103 12.56 5.71 -5.37
C ARG A 103 11.42 6.65 -4.98
N TRP A 104 11.69 7.94 -4.85
CA TRP A 104 10.66 8.94 -4.57
C TRP A 104 9.59 8.97 -5.66
N GLU A 105 9.98 9.02 -6.93
CA GLU A 105 9.05 9.10 -8.06
C GLU A 105 8.14 7.86 -8.12
N VAL A 106 8.72 6.66 -8.00
CA VAL A 106 7.98 5.40 -7.96
C VAL A 106 6.91 5.44 -6.86
N ASN A 107 7.30 5.75 -5.62
CA ASN A 107 6.36 5.76 -4.50
C ASN A 107 5.21 6.76 -4.70
N ARG A 108 5.51 7.99 -5.16
CA ARG A 108 4.50 9.01 -5.45
C ARG A 108 3.55 8.58 -6.57
N ARG A 109 4.06 8.00 -7.66
CA ARG A 109 3.22 7.49 -8.75
C ARG A 109 2.30 6.36 -8.29
N MET A 110 2.79 5.48 -7.43
CA MET A 110 2.01 4.37 -6.87
C MET A 110 0.91 4.85 -5.91
N LEU A 111 1.20 5.83 -5.04
CA LEU A 111 0.19 6.47 -4.19
C LEU A 111 -0.92 7.14 -5.00
N ARG A 112 -0.56 7.85 -6.08
CA ARG A 112 -1.52 8.45 -7.02
C ARG A 112 -2.34 7.39 -7.74
N ALA A 113 -1.71 6.33 -8.25
CA ALA A 113 -2.40 5.24 -8.93
C ALA A 113 -3.37 4.47 -8.01
N ALA A 114 -3.02 4.33 -6.73
CA ALA A 114 -3.89 3.74 -5.71
C ALA A 114 -5.05 4.66 -5.28
N GLY A 115 -4.92 5.97 -5.51
CA GLY A 115 -5.89 6.99 -5.06
C GLY A 115 -5.73 7.37 -3.57
N ILE A 116 -4.54 7.14 -2.99
CA ILE A 116 -4.25 7.40 -1.57
C ILE A 116 -3.87 8.86 -1.34
N SER A 117 -3.03 9.40 -2.24
CA SER A 117 -2.59 10.79 -2.21
C SER A 117 -2.72 11.38 -3.62
N PRO A 118 -3.96 11.64 -4.08
CA PRO A 118 -4.18 12.36 -5.33
C PRO A 118 -3.70 13.82 -5.18
N PRO A 119 -3.17 14.45 -6.24
CA PRO A 119 -2.79 15.86 -6.20
C PRO A 119 -3.96 16.77 -5.84
N GLY A 120 -3.72 17.77 -4.99
CA GLY A 120 -4.72 18.77 -4.58
C GLY A 120 -5.75 18.29 -3.55
N ASP A 121 -5.50 17.16 -2.88
CA ASP A 121 -6.34 16.65 -1.80
C ASP A 121 -5.70 16.94 -0.43
N ASP A 122 -6.11 18.05 0.17
CA ASP A 122 -5.62 18.53 1.47
C ASP A 122 -6.03 17.62 2.64
N HIS A 123 -6.95 16.69 2.41
CA HIS A 123 -7.43 15.72 3.40
C HIS A 123 -7.05 14.28 3.00
N ALA A 124 -6.02 14.11 2.17
CA ALA A 124 -5.53 12.79 1.77
C ALA A 124 -5.16 11.93 2.99
N SER A 125 -5.12 10.61 2.76
CA SER A 125 -4.66 9.65 3.77
C SER A 125 -3.23 9.92 4.21
N ARG A 126 -2.92 9.62 5.48
CA ARG A 126 -1.52 9.50 5.93
C ARG A 126 -0.86 8.27 5.30
N TRP A 127 0.40 8.40 4.95
CA TRP A 127 1.20 7.34 4.35
C TRP A 127 2.69 7.47 4.67
N LEU A 128 3.41 6.36 4.52
CA LEU A 128 4.84 6.19 4.72
C LEU A 128 5.41 5.35 3.57
N ALA A 129 6.51 5.79 2.97
CA ALA A 129 7.23 5.08 1.92
C ALA A 129 8.65 4.72 2.38
N LEU A 130 9.00 3.45 2.26
CA LEU A 130 10.26 2.87 2.71
C LEU A 130 10.98 2.14 1.59
N ALA A 131 12.30 2.02 1.71
CA ALA A 131 13.19 1.20 0.90
C ALA A 131 14.09 0.36 1.82
N PRO A 132 13.51 -0.62 2.54
CA PRO A 132 14.20 -1.30 3.64
C PRO A 132 15.40 -2.15 3.18
N ARG A 133 15.49 -2.44 1.87
CA ARG A 133 16.60 -3.20 1.27
C ARG A 133 16.64 -2.98 -0.25
N PRO A 134 17.79 -3.24 -0.90
CA PRO A 134 17.92 -3.08 -2.34
C PRO A 134 16.84 -3.82 -3.13
N GLY A 135 16.25 -3.14 -4.11
CA GLY A 135 15.22 -3.71 -4.99
C GLY A 135 13.84 -3.89 -4.35
N ARG A 136 13.63 -3.42 -3.12
CA ARG A 136 12.32 -3.39 -2.45
C ARG A 136 11.90 -1.97 -2.06
N LEU A 137 10.64 -1.66 -2.34
CA LEU A 137 9.97 -0.46 -1.83
C LEU A 137 8.68 -0.88 -1.16
N GLU A 138 8.37 -0.29 -0.02
CA GLU A 138 7.20 -0.62 0.78
C GLU A 138 6.41 0.68 1.03
N ILE A 139 5.10 0.66 0.74
CA ILE A 139 4.22 1.82 0.96
C ILE A 139 3.13 1.40 1.94
N LEU A 140 3.04 2.09 3.07
CA LEU A 140 2.01 1.93 4.07
C LEU A 140 1.10 3.15 4.05
N ALA A 141 -0.21 2.95 4.15
CA ALA A 141 -1.15 4.07 4.19
C ALA A 141 -2.38 3.76 5.04
N SER A 142 -2.85 4.76 5.78
CA SER A 142 -4.15 4.72 6.44
C SER A 142 -5.26 4.82 5.41
N LEU A 143 -6.28 3.98 5.51
CA LEU A 143 -7.51 4.09 4.76
C LEU A 143 -8.59 4.86 5.53
N VAL A 144 -8.17 5.64 6.52
CA VAL A 144 -8.94 6.74 7.09
C VAL A 144 -8.18 8.04 6.80
N ARG A 145 -8.90 8.99 6.22
CA ARG A 145 -8.39 10.31 5.80
C ARG A 145 -8.22 11.25 6.99
N GLU A 146 -7.51 12.36 6.78
CA GLU A 146 -7.37 13.40 7.82
C GLU A 146 -8.71 14.05 8.21
N ASP A 147 -9.71 14.04 7.32
CA ASP A 147 -11.06 14.51 7.63
C ASP A 147 -11.92 13.47 8.38
N GLY A 148 -11.31 12.39 8.86
CA GLY A 148 -11.96 11.31 9.60
C GLY A 148 -12.77 10.36 8.71
N LYS A 149 -12.88 10.60 7.40
CA LYS A 149 -13.68 9.74 6.52
C LYS A 149 -12.89 8.53 6.04
N PRO A 150 -13.52 7.35 5.85
CA PRO A 150 -12.88 6.24 5.17
C PRO A 150 -12.41 6.64 3.76
N ALA A 151 -11.16 6.31 3.44
CA ALA A 151 -10.59 6.51 2.12
C ALA A 151 -11.30 5.60 1.12
N ARG A 152 -11.81 6.21 0.03
CA ARG A 152 -12.52 5.49 -1.02
C ARG A 152 -11.54 5.01 -2.07
N LEU A 153 -10.91 3.86 -1.83
CA LEU A 153 -10.15 3.18 -2.88
C LEU A 153 -11.09 2.86 -4.04
N HIS A 154 -10.75 3.34 -5.23
CA HIS A 154 -11.52 3.04 -6.43
C HIS A 154 -11.60 1.52 -6.67
N HIS A 155 -12.70 1.00 -7.23
CA HIS A 155 -12.86 -0.45 -7.49
C HIS A 155 -11.78 -1.01 -8.41
N GLN A 156 -11.11 -0.16 -9.18
CA GLN A 156 -9.99 -0.52 -10.05
C GLN A 156 -8.61 -0.16 -9.49
N HIS A 157 -8.47 0.21 -8.21
CA HIS A 157 -7.18 0.61 -7.63
C HIS A 157 -6.09 -0.45 -7.89
N PHE A 158 -6.41 -1.75 -7.70
CA PHE A 158 -5.49 -2.84 -8.01
C PHE A 158 -5.02 -2.81 -9.48
N ARG A 159 -5.94 -2.62 -10.43
CA ARG A 159 -5.58 -2.56 -11.86
C ARG A 159 -4.76 -1.32 -12.18
N ALA A 160 -5.08 -0.18 -11.56
CA ALA A 160 -4.35 1.07 -11.73
C ALA A 160 -2.90 0.95 -11.24
N VAL A 161 -2.69 0.39 -10.04
CA VAL A 161 -1.38 0.06 -9.48
C VAL A 161 -0.59 -0.86 -10.43
N MET A 162 -1.18 -1.97 -10.89
CA MET A 162 -0.48 -2.89 -11.80
C MET A 162 -0.12 -2.25 -13.15
N ARG A 163 -0.99 -1.39 -13.69
CA ARG A 163 -0.72 -0.64 -14.92
C ARG A 163 0.41 0.37 -14.70
N GLU A 164 0.44 1.02 -13.54
CA GLU A 164 1.49 1.96 -13.19
C GLU A 164 2.85 1.27 -13.05
N CYS A 165 2.91 0.05 -12.50
CA CYS A 165 4.13 -0.75 -12.53
C CYS A 165 4.65 -0.98 -13.96
N ARG A 166 3.78 -1.19 -14.95
CA ARG A 166 4.21 -1.39 -16.36
C ARG A 166 4.78 -0.12 -16.97
N ARG A 167 4.15 1.03 -16.68
CA ARG A 167 4.67 2.34 -17.12
C ARG A 167 6.02 2.64 -16.48
N LEU A 168 6.15 2.41 -15.17
CA LEU A 168 7.41 2.59 -14.45
C LEU A 168 8.53 1.68 -14.97
N GLU A 169 8.21 0.45 -15.38
CA GLU A 169 9.18 -0.44 -16.03
C GLU A 169 9.70 0.17 -17.34
N GLU A 170 8.81 0.71 -18.18
CA GLU A 170 9.16 1.34 -19.45
C GLU A 170 9.94 2.65 -19.23
N ASP A 171 9.44 3.55 -18.38
CA ASP A 171 10.00 4.88 -18.14
C ASP A 171 11.41 4.82 -17.52
N LEU A 172 11.66 3.85 -16.65
CA LEU A 172 12.94 3.70 -15.93
C LEU A 172 13.89 2.67 -16.59
N GLY A 173 13.49 2.05 -17.70
CA GLY A 173 14.26 1.01 -18.38
C GLY A 173 14.49 -0.25 -17.53
N LEU A 174 13.50 -0.62 -16.70
CA LEU A 174 13.57 -1.80 -15.83
C LEU A 174 13.04 -3.05 -16.53
N ARG A 175 13.52 -4.22 -16.11
CA ARG A 175 13.08 -5.49 -16.66
C ARG A 175 11.62 -5.73 -16.32
N ARG A 176 10.87 -6.13 -17.35
CA ARG A 176 9.48 -6.54 -17.20
C ARG A 176 9.40 -7.83 -16.43
N MET A 177 8.81 -7.78 -15.24
CA MET A 177 8.61 -8.99 -14.45
C MET A 177 7.38 -9.76 -14.96
N PRO A 178 7.45 -11.11 -15.04
CA PRO A 178 6.28 -11.94 -15.34
C PRO A 178 5.13 -11.59 -14.39
N ARG A 179 3.91 -11.59 -14.92
CA ARG A 179 2.72 -11.40 -14.09
C ARG A 179 2.68 -12.54 -13.07
N PRO A 180 2.55 -12.26 -11.75
CA PRO A 180 2.39 -13.33 -10.78
C PRO A 180 1.14 -14.16 -11.14
N PRO A 181 1.23 -15.51 -11.13
CA PRO A 181 0.12 -16.38 -11.45
C PRO A 181 -1.08 -16.07 -10.53
N GLY A 182 -2.30 -16.07 -11.07
CA GLY A 182 -3.53 -15.80 -10.31
C GLY A 182 -4.05 -14.35 -10.30
N THR A 183 -3.33 -13.39 -10.91
CA THR A 183 -3.84 -12.01 -11.02
C THR A 183 -4.68 -11.74 -12.28
N ALA A 184 -4.77 -12.70 -13.21
CA ALA A 184 -5.77 -12.65 -14.28
C ALA A 184 -7.14 -12.90 -13.66
N GLN A 185 -8.07 -11.95 -13.81
CA GLN A 185 -9.48 -12.20 -13.51
C GLN A 185 -9.89 -13.45 -14.31
N PRO A 186 -10.44 -14.52 -13.69
CA PRO A 186 -11.04 -15.58 -14.46
C PRO A 186 -12.09 -14.92 -15.34
N ALA A 187 -12.02 -15.15 -16.65
CA ALA A 187 -13.14 -14.84 -17.53
C ALA A 187 -14.39 -15.45 -16.88
N LYS A 188 -15.41 -14.63 -16.60
CA LYS A 188 -16.70 -15.14 -16.13
C LYS A 188 -17.19 -16.12 -17.20
N ARG A 189 -16.98 -17.42 -16.98
CA ARG A 189 -17.74 -18.46 -17.68
C ARG A 189 -19.17 -18.28 -17.20
N LEU A 190 -19.99 -17.64 -18.04
CA LEU A 190 -21.43 -17.76 -17.95
C LEU A 190 -21.75 -19.22 -18.24
N THR A 191 -21.83 -20.05 -17.20
CA THR A 191 -22.53 -21.32 -17.31
C THR A 191 -24.03 -21.02 -17.35
N PRO A 192 -24.77 -21.44 -18.39
CA PRO A 192 -26.21 -21.34 -18.38
C PRO A 192 -26.75 -22.24 -17.26
N TRP A 193 -27.59 -21.68 -16.39
CA TRP A 193 -28.31 -22.43 -15.38
C TRP A 193 -29.30 -23.37 -16.08
N VAL A 194 -29.09 -24.68 -15.98
CA VAL A 194 -30.11 -25.67 -16.33
C VAL A 194 -30.93 -25.89 -15.07
N HIS A 195 -32.17 -25.42 -15.06
CA HIS A 195 -33.14 -25.80 -14.04
C HIS A 195 -33.60 -27.23 -14.32
N THR A 196 -33.12 -28.20 -13.56
CA THR A 196 -33.78 -29.50 -13.45
C THR A 196 -34.85 -29.42 -12.35
N VAL A 197 -36.12 -29.46 -12.76
CA VAL A 197 -37.26 -29.62 -11.85
C VAL A 197 -37.29 -31.09 -11.38
N PRO A 198 -37.40 -31.38 -10.07
CA PRO A 198 -37.56 -32.75 -9.62
C PRO A 198 -38.99 -33.22 -9.85
N VAL A 199 -39.16 -34.28 -10.64
CA VAL A 199 -40.42 -35.03 -10.74
C VAL A 199 -40.54 -35.90 -9.49
N HIS A 200 -41.55 -35.63 -8.66
CA HIS A 200 -41.96 -36.55 -7.58
C HIS A 200 -42.63 -37.78 -8.19
N PRO A 201 -42.21 -39.01 -7.85
CA PRO A 201 -42.96 -40.20 -8.20
C PRO A 201 -44.20 -40.31 -7.31
N GLN A 202 -45.36 -40.33 -7.94
CA GLN A 202 -46.61 -40.76 -7.33
C GLN A 202 -46.60 -42.30 -7.24
N ARG A 203 -46.59 -42.86 -6.03
CA ARG A 203 -47.40 -44.01 -5.60
C ARG A 203 -47.18 -44.31 -4.13
#